data_AF-A0A2R4ZUK9-F1
#
_entry.id   AF-A0A2R4ZUK9-F1
#
_cell.length_a   1.000
_cell.length_b   1.000
_cell.length_c   1.000
_cell.angle_alpha   90.00
_cell.angle_beta   90.00
_cell.angle_gamma   90.00
#
_symmetry.space_group_name_H-M   'P 1'
#
loop_
_entity.id
_entity.type
_entity.pdbx_description
1 polymer ?
#
loop_
_entity_poly.entity_id
_entity_poly.type
_entity_poly.pdbx_seq_one_letter_code
_entity_poly.pdbx_strand_id
1 'polypeptide(L)'
;MVQVILSFGATEAKPPEEADAIIDVSETGTTLESNGLEAIDMVLESQAVLIASPGSLRDPVKREKISDIVAIMRGVIDARSRYHIFINVKKKNLEELLKTLPALKSPTISPLADPEWVAINTVVGKDDLIRIMPILRRLAQGLVVYEPRLVIPLDNIGVGGGFEGVKDS
;
A
#
# COMPACT_ATOMS: atom_id res chain seq x y z
N MET A 1 28.51 9.62 -32.58
CA MET A 1 27.74 8.38 -32.86
C MET A 1 27.81 7.55 -31.59
N VAL A 2 26.68 7.09 -31.06
CA VAL A 2 26.65 6.31 -29.81
C VAL A 2 26.62 4.83 -30.16
N GLN A 3 27.47 4.03 -29.52
CA GLN A 3 27.49 2.58 -29.65
C GLN A 3 26.90 1.96 -28.37
N VAL A 4 25.91 1.09 -28.52
CA VAL A 4 25.30 0.36 -27.41
C VAL A 4 25.93 -1.03 -27.32
N ILE A 5 26.44 -1.38 -26.15
CA ILE A 5 27.07 -2.67 -25.86
C ILE A 5 26.28 -3.34 -24.74
N LEU A 6 25.88 -4.60 -24.94
CA LEU A 6 25.16 -5.36 -23.91
C LEU A 6 26.12 -5.79 -22.79
N SER A 7 25.72 -5.52 -21.56
CA SER A 7 26.43 -5.93 -20.34
C SER A 7 25.68 -7.03 -19.63
N PHE A 8 26.40 -8.05 -19.16
CA PHE A 8 25.82 -9.19 -18.43
C PHE A 8 26.47 -9.27 -17.04
N GLY A 9 26.05 -8.37 -16.16
CA GLY A 9 26.56 -8.24 -14.79
C GLY A 9 27.79 -7.35 -14.67
N ALA A 10 28.06 -6.90 -13.44
CA ALA A 10 29.15 -5.98 -13.09
C ALA A 10 29.25 -4.78 -14.06
N THR A 11 28.10 -4.21 -14.43
CA THR A 11 28.03 -3.13 -15.41
C THR A 11 28.73 -1.88 -14.87
N GLU A 12 28.64 -1.66 -13.56
CA GLU A 12 29.29 -0.61 -12.79
C GLU A 12 30.82 -0.61 -12.85
N ALA A 13 31.45 -1.74 -13.21
CA ALA A 13 32.91 -1.87 -13.29
C ALA A 13 33.49 -1.54 -14.68
N LYS A 14 32.65 -1.32 -15.69
CA LYS A 14 33.09 -1.11 -17.08
C LYS A 14 33.67 0.27 -17.36
N PRO A 15 33.14 1.35 -16.79
CA PRO A 15 33.76 2.65 -16.96
C PRO A 15 35.08 2.78 -16.19
N PRO A 16 36.08 3.49 -16.75
CA PRO A 16 36.08 4.13 -18.07
C PRO A 16 36.69 3.25 -19.18
N GLU A 17 37.16 2.05 -18.87
CA GLU A 17 38.02 1.24 -19.77
C GLU A 17 37.24 0.64 -20.94
N GLU A 18 36.01 0.19 -20.70
CA GLU A 18 35.17 -0.51 -21.69
C GLU A 18 33.98 0.33 -22.16
N ALA A 19 33.61 1.39 -21.44
CA ALA A 19 32.49 2.26 -21.77
C ALA A 19 32.64 3.67 -21.16
N ASP A 20 32.13 4.69 -21.87
CA ASP A 20 32.08 6.07 -21.37
C ASP A 20 30.97 6.28 -20.32
N ALA A 21 29.88 5.52 -20.44
CA ALA A 21 28.71 5.59 -19.58
C ALA A 21 27.96 4.25 -19.56
N ILE A 22 27.15 4.05 -18.54
CA ILE A 22 26.33 2.85 -18.38
C ILE A 22 24.86 3.19 -18.18
N ILE A 23 24.00 2.23 -18.51
CA ILE A 23 22.60 2.21 -18.11
C ILE A 23 22.45 0.99 -17.21
N ASP A 24 22.07 1.22 -15.96
CA ASP A 24 21.93 0.16 -14.97
C ASP A 24 20.69 0.38 -14.10
N VAL A 25 20.22 -0.71 -13.48
CA VAL A 25 19.09 -0.67 -12.55
C VAL A 25 19.62 -0.32 -11.17
N SER A 26 19.09 0.76 -10.58
CA SER A 26 19.45 1.19 -9.23
C SER A 26 18.20 1.54 -8.43
N GLU A 27 18.20 1.21 -7.14
CA GLU A 27 17.15 1.57 -6.19
C GLU A 27 17.56 2.78 -5.34
N THR A 28 18.74 2.70 -4.69
CA THR A 28 19.24 3.76 -3.80
C THR A 28 20.44 4.54 -4.36
N GLY A 29 20.98 4.16 -5.52
CA GLY A 29 22.20 4.76 -6.07
C GLY A 29 23.51 4.27 -5.41
N THR A 30 23.44 3.56 -4.29
CA THR A 30 24.61 3.21 -3.47
C THR A 30 25.67 2.38 -4.22
N THR A 31 25.25 1.47 -5.09
CA THR A 31 26.17 0.67 -5.92
C THR A 31 26.91 1.51 -6.96
N LEU A 32 26.27 2.56 -7.48
CA LEU A 32 26.91 3.49 -8.42
C LEU A 32 27.96 4.32 -7.68
N GLU A 33 27.59 4.89 -6.53
CA GLU A 33 28.49 5.68 -5.69
C GLU A 33 29.73 4.89 -5.27
N SER A 34 29.58 3.61 -4.88
CA SER A 34 30.72 2.77 -4.47
C SER A 34 31.71 2.50 -5.60
N ASN A 35 31.30 2.65 -6.86
CA ASN A 35 32.15 2.51 -8.05
C ASN A 35 32.57 3.87 -8.64
N GLY A 36 32.36 4.97 -7.89
CA GLY A 36 32.72 6.32 -8.35
C GLY A 36 31.85 6.83 -9.49
N LEU A 37 30.63 6.31 -9.64
CA LEU A 37 29.67 6.70 -10.67
C LEU A 37 28.58 7.59 -10.07
N GLU A 38 28.10 8.54 -10.87
CA GLU A 38 27.00 9.43 -10.53
C GLU A 38 25.84 9.22 -11.49
N ALA A 39 24.61 9.15 -10.97
CA ALA A 39 23.41 9.05 -11.79
C ALA A 39 23.12 10.40 -12.47
N ILE A 40 23.26 10.44 -13.80
CA ILE A 40 23.08 11.67 -14.59
C ILE A 40 21.64 11.89 -15.05
N ASP A 41 20.88 10.82 -15.26
CA ASP A 41 19.49 10.86 -15.74
C ASP A 41 18.75 9.54 -15.45
N MET A 42 17.41 9.58 -15.46
CA MET A 42 16.54 8.42 -15.28
C MET A 42 15.88 8.05 -16.61
N VAL A 43 16.19 6.86 -17.11
CA VAL A 43 15.60 6.36 -18.36
C VAL A 43 14.18 5.83 -18.15
N LEU A 44 13.97 5.07 -17.07
CA LEU A 44 12.70 4.43 -16.77
C LEU A 44 12.59 4.17 -15.26
N GLU A 45 11.42 4.46 -14.70
CA GLU A 45 11.03 3.97 -13.37
C GLU A 45 10.36 2.59 -13.52
N SER A 46 10.90 1.58 -12.84
CA SER A 46 10.42 0.20 -12.91
C SER A 46 9.73 -0.20 -11.62
N GLN A 47 8.64 -0.95 -11.75
CA GLN A 47 7.90 -1.52 -10.63
C GLN A 47 7.36 -2.91 -10.99
N ALA A 48 7.10 -3.73 -9.97
CA ALA A 48 6.43 -5.01 -10.17
C ALA A 48 4.96 -4.79 -10.57
N VAL A 49 4.56 -5.33 -11.72
CA VAL A 49 3.21 -5.20 -12.26
C VAL A 49 2.60 -6.56 -12.58
N LEU A 50 1.27 -6.68 -12.47
CA LEU A 50 0.52 -7.84 -12.95
C LEU A 50 0.18 -7.63 -14.43
N ILE A 51 0.69 -8.52 -15.29
CA ILE A 51 0.46 -8.46 -16.74
C ILE A 51 -0.53 -9.54 -17.16
N ALA A 52 -1.54 -9.15 -17.95
CA ALA A 52 -2.51 -10.07 -18.55
C ALA A 52 -2.52 -9.92 -20.07
N SER A 53 -2.53 -11.04 -20.79
CA SER A 53 -2.63 -11.00 -22.26
C SER A 53 -4.03 -10.55 -22.71
N PRO A 54 -4.16 -9.79 -23.81
CA PRO A 54 -5.46 -9.36 -24.33
C PRO A 54 -6.43 -10.51 -24.62
N GLY A 55 -5.89 -11.67 -25.03
CA GLY A 55 -6.70 -12.89 -25.23
C GLY A 55 -7.32 -13.43 -23.94
N SER A 56 -6.60 -13.35 -22.82
CA SER A 56 -7.12 -13.80 -21.52
C SER A 56 -8.20 -12.86 -20.97
N LEU A 57 -8.12 -11.57 -21.31
CA LEU A 57 -9.17 -10.60 -20.95
C LEU A 57 -10.45 -10.77 -21.77
N ARG A 58 -10.39 -11.39 -22.95
CA ARG A 58 -11.58 -11.69 -23.78
C ARG A 58 -12.30 -12.97 -23.35
N ASP A 59 -11.60 -13.90 -22.70
CA ASP A 59 -12.18 -15.11 -22.13
C ASP A 59 -12.89 -14.77 -20.80
N PRO A 60 -14.22 -14.96 -20.68
CA PRO A 60 -14.97 -14.56 -19.50
C PRO A 60 -14.47 -15.20 -18.20
N VAL A 61 -14.10 -16.49 -18.25
CA VAL A 61 -13.68 -17.26 -17.08
C VAL A 61 -12.30 -16.80 -16.63
N LYS A 62 -11.38 -16.56 -17.57
CA LYS A 62 -10.05 -16.03 -17.24
C LYS A 62 -10.12 -14.60 -16.72
N ARG A 63 -10.93 -13.75 -17.34
CA ARG A 63 -11.12 -12.36 -16.92
C ARG A 63 -11.64 -12.26 -15.48
N GLU A 64 -12.58 -13.12 -15.11
CA GLU A 64 -13.09 -13.19 -13.72
C GLU A 64 -11.97 -13.53 -12.74
N LYS A 65 -11.21 -14.61 -13.00
CA LYS A 65 -10.07 -15.01 -12.16
C LYS A 65 -8.99 -13.94 -12.06
N ILE A 66 -8.70 -13.23 -13.15
CA ILE A 66 -7.76 -12.10 -13.14
C ILE A 66 -8.28 -10.97 -12.24
N SER A 67 -9.59 -10.70 -12.29
CA SER A 67 -10.22 -9.68 -11.44
C SER A 67 -10.12 -10.02 -9.96
N ASP A 68 -10.30 -11.30 -9.60
CA ASP A 68 -10.13 -11.77 -8.21
C ASP A 68 -8.69 -11.56 -7.72
N ILE A 69 -7.70 -11.90 -8.55
CA ILE A 69 -6.27 -11.69 -8.22
C ILE A 69 -5.99 -10.20 -8.03
N VAL A 70 -6.49 -9.34 -8.93
CA VAL A 70 -6.34 -7.88 -8.83
C VAL A 70 -6.98 -7.36 -7.54
N ALA A 71 -8.19 -7.82 -7.19
CA ALA A 71 -8.87 -7.41 -5.97
C ALA A 71 -8.06 -7.76 -4.71
N ILE A 72 -7.49 -8.97 -4.67
CA ILE A 72 -6.63 -9.41 -3.56
C ILE A 72 -5.36 -8.56 -3.49
N MET A 73 -4.66 -8.36 -4.62
CA MET A 73 -3.43 -7.55 -4.66
C MET A 73 -3.68 -6.11 -4.21
N ARG A 74 -4.74 -5.48 -4.70
CA ARG A 74 -5.15 -4.14 -4.25
C ARG A 74 -5.47 -4.13 -2.76
N GLY A 75 -6.18 -5.13 -2.26
CA GLY A 75 -6.49 -5.23 -0.84
C GLY A 75 -5.25 -5.40 0.05
N VAL A 76 -4.19 -6.06 -0.44
CA VAL A 76 -2.90 -6.14 0.26
C VAL A 76 -2.21 -4.78 0.27
N ILE A 77 -2.21 -4.06 -0.86
CA ILE A 77 -1.63 -2.71 -0.95
C ILE A 77 -2.35 -1.76 0.02
N ASP A 78 -3.69 -1.75 -0.01
CA ASP A 78 -4.51 -0.92 0.86
C ASP A 78 -4.35 -1.25 2.35
N ALA A 79 -4.07 -2.51 2.69
CA ALA A 79 -3.84 -2.92 4.07
C ALA A 79 -2.54 -2.33 4.65
N ARG A 80 -1.51 -2.09 3.82
CA ARG A 80 -0.19 -1.58 4.27
C ARG A 80 -0.27 -0.20 4.90
N SER A 81 -1.22 0.63 4.49
CA SER A 81 -1.43 2.00 4.98
C SER A 81 -2.48 2.09 6.09
N ARG A 82 -2.90 0.95 6.67
CA ARG A 82 -3.96 0.90 7.67
C ARG A 82 -3.54 0.23 8.97
N TYR A 83 -4.26 0.58 10.03
CA TYR A 83 -4.22 -0.08 11.32
C TYR A 83 -5.61 -0.53 11.72
N HIS A 84 -5.68 -1.74 12.28
CA HIS A 84 -6.85 -2.20 13.02
C HIS A 84 -6.64 -1.87 14.49
N ILE A 85 -7.48 -1.01 15.05
CA ILE A 85 -7.36 -0.55 16.43
C ILE A 85 -8.49 -1.09 17.31
N PHE A 86 -8.14 -1.37 18.56
CA PHE A 86 -9.06 -1.65 19.65
C PHE A 86 -8.81 -0.62 20.74
N ILE A 87 -9.87 0.01 21.24
CA ILE A 87 -9.81 0.99 22.32
C ILE A 87 -11.00 0.81 23.26
N ASN A 88 -10.82 1.08 24.54
CA ASN A 88 -11.90 1.11 25.53
C ASN A 88 -12.29 2.56 25.83
N VAL A 89 -13.60 2.81 25.94
CA VAL A 89 -14.14 4.17 26.07
C VAL A 89 -15.28 4.14 27.08
N LYS A 90 -15.32 5.12 27.99
CA LYS A 90 -16.48 5.29 28.87
C LYS A 90 -17.68 5.73 28.04
N LYS A 91 -18.87 5.21 28.32
CA LYS A 91 -20.10 5.56 27.58
C LYS A 91 -20.34 7.07 27.47
N LYS A 92 -20.04 7.83 28.53
CA LYS A 92 -20.15 9.30 28.53
C LYS A 92 -19.26 10.02 27.50
N ASN A 93 -18.15 9.40 27.08
CA ASN A 93 -17.21 9.96 26.10
C ASN A 93 -17.46 9.43 24.68
N LEU A 94 -18.38 8.47 24.51
CA LEU A 94 -18.58 7.74 23.26
C LEU A 94 -18.99 8.68 22.12
N GLU A 95 -19.96 9.55 22.36
CA GLU A 95 -20.49 10.44 21.33
C GLU A 95 -19.44 11.44 20.83
N GLU A 96 -18.63 12.01 21.74
CA GLU A 96 -17.52 12.92 21.39
C GLU A 96 -16.47 12.18 20.54
N LEU A 97 -16.10 10.97 20.95
CA LEU A 97 -15.10 10.20 20.22
C LEU A 97 -15.60 9.81 18.82
N LEU A 98 -16.84 9.36 18.67
CA LEU A 98 -17.41 8.95 17.37
C LEU A 98 -17.45 10.10 16.34
N LYS A 99 -17.56 11.36 16.79
CA LYS A 99 -17.50 12.54 15.89
C LYS A 99 -16.10 12.78 15.30
N THR A 100 -15.06 12.23 15.93
CA THR A 100 -13.67 12.51 15.59
C THR A 100 -12.92 11.29 15.04
N LEU A 101 -13.46 10.09 15.21
CA LEU A 101 -12.80 8.85 14.83
C LEU A 101 -12.96 8.59 13.31
N PRO A 102 -11.88 8.65 12.52
CA PRO A 102 -11.93 8.32 11.11
C PRO A 102 -12.07 6.81 10.99
N ALA A 103 -13.20 6.33 10.48
CA ALA A 103 -13.47 4.91 10.34
C ALA A 103 -13.83 4.58 8.89
N LEU A 104 -13.34 3.45 8.39
CA LEU A 104 -13.64 2.97 7.03
C LEU A 104 -15.14 2.80 6.77
N LYS A 105 -15.87 2.34 7.78
CA LYS A 105 -17.34 2.26 7.87
C LYS A 105 -17.73 2.66 9.30
N SER A 106 -18.89 2.23 9.79
CA SER A 106 -19.23 2.38 11.20
C SER A 106 -18.31 1.51 12.08
N PRO A 107 -17.73 2.05 13.18
CA PRO A 107 -16.94 1.26 14.10
C PRO A 107 -17.82 0.24 14.83
N THR A 108 -17.25 -0.90 15.18
CA THR A 108 -17.90 -1.91 16.02
C THR A 108 -17.84 -1.44 17.48
N ILE A 109 -19.00 -1.42 18.16
CA ILE A 109 -19.12 -1.02 19.55
C ILE A 109 -19.66 -2.21 20.36
N SER A 110 -18.89 -2.67 21.34
CA SER A 110 -19.23 -3.82 22.17
C SER A 110 -19.25 -3.44 23.65
N PRO A 111 -20.29 -3.80 24.43
CA PRO A 111 -20.29 -3.59 25.88
C PRO A 111 -19.18 -4.42 26.55
N LEU A 112 -18.56 -3.84 27.59
CA LEU A 112 -17.61 -4.57 28.44
C LEU A 112 -18.28 -5.15 29.68
N ALA A 113 -17.53 -5.94 30.45
CA ALA A 113 -17.99 -6.48 31.73
C ALA A 113 -18.37 -5.36 32.71
N ASP A 114 -17.64 -4.24 32.70
CA ASP A 114 -18.05 -3.01 33.37
C ASP A 114 -19.06 -2.27 32.45
N PRO A 115 -20.32 -2.08 32.90
CA PRO A 115 -21.36 -1.47 32.08
C PRO A 115 -21.12 0.01 31.76
N GLU A 116 -20.19 0.68 32.44
CA GLU A 116 -19.81 2.07 32.14
C GLU A 116 -18.91 2.18 30.90
N TRP A 117 -18.41 1.04 30.40
CA TRP A 117 -17.43 0.99 29.32
C TRP A 117 -17.94 0.23 28.09
N VAL A 118 -17.39 0.65 26.95
CA VAL A 118 -17.52 -0.04 25.67
C VAL A 118 -16.15 -0.22 25.03
N ALA A 119 -15.94 -1.34 24.35
CA ALA A 119 -14.85 -1.51 23.42
C ALA A 119 -15.27 -0.98 22.05
N ILE A 120 -14.38 -0.24 21.41
CA ILE A 120 -14.49 0.18 20.02
C ILE A 120 -13.42 -0.54 19.22
N ASN A 121 -13.84 -1.11 18.11
CA ASN A 121 -12.99 -1.76 17.14
C ASN A 121 -13.23 -1.11 15.77
N THR A 122 -12.16 -0.65 15.11
CA THR A 122 -12.24 -0.08 13.77
C THR A 122 -10.92 -0.15 13.02
N VAL A 123 -10.96 0.10 11.71
CA VAL A 123 -9.77 0.23 10.86
C VAL A 123 -9.60 1.71 10.48
N VAL A 124 -8.40 2.23 10.72
CA VAL A 124 -8.00 3.64 10.50
C VAL A 124 -6.77 3.71 9.59
N GLY A 125 -6.52 4.86 8.96
CA GLY A 125 -5.24 5.10 8.29
C GLY A 125 -4.09 5.23 9.30
N LYS A 126 -2.86 4.85 8.91
CA LYS A 126 -1.68 4.98 9.79
C LYS A 126 -1.45 6.44 10.21
N ASP A 127 -1.54 7.37 9.26
CA ASP A 127 -1.38 8.80 9.53
C ASP A 127 -2.54 9.37 10.36
N ASP A 128 -3.75 8.88 10.14
CA ASP A 128 -4.93 9.29 10.91
C ASP A 128 -4.82 8.89 12.37
N LEU A 129 -4.30 7.70 12.66
CA LEU A 129 -4.05 7.26 14.03
C LEU A 129 -3.15 8.27 14.77
N ILE A 130 -2.05 8.69 14.13
CA ILE A 130 -1.12 9.68 14.69
C ILE A 130 -1.86 10.99 14.98
N ARG A 131 -2.70 11.47 14.05
CA ARG A 131 -3.47 12.71 14.20
C ARG A 131 -4.47 12.66 15.36
N ILE A 132 -5.13 11.52 15.59
CA ILE A 132 -6.14 11.38 16.66
C ILE A 132 -5.57 11.01 18.02
N MET A 133 -4.26 10.69 18.13
CA MET A 133 -3.63 10.30 19.40
C MET A 133 -3.93 11.26 20.58
N PRO A 134 -3.91 12.60 20.42
CA PRO A 134 -4.26 13.51 21.53
C PRO A 134 -5.71 13.35 22.00
N ILE A 135 -6.63 13.06 21.09
CA ILE A 135 -8.05 12.86 21.40
C ILE A 135 -8.22 11.52 22.12
N LEU A 136 -7.60 10.44 21.60
CA LEU A 136 -7.63 9.12 22.22
C LEU A 136 -7.08 9.17 23.65
N ARG A 137 -6.00 9.92 23.90
CA ARG A 137 -5.43 10.12 25.24
C ARG A 137 -6.39 10.76 26.24
N ARG A 138 -7.32 11.62 25.78
CA ARG A 138 -8.30 12.28 26.65
C ARG A 138 -9.55 11.44 26.87
N LEU A 139 -10.01 10.72 25.83
CA LEU A 139 -11.35 10.13 25.81
C LEU A 139 -11.37 8.61 25.98
N ALA A 140 -10.27 7.92 25.67
CA ALA A 140 -10.18 6.46 25.60
C ALA A 140 -9.02 5.90 26.45
N GLN A 141 -9.01 4.58 26.62
CA GLN A 141 -7.97 3.82 27.32
C GLN A 141 -7.67 2.51 26.58
N GLY A 142 -6.46 1.98 26.76
CA GLY A 142 -6.09 0.65 26.25
C GLY A 142 -6.12 0.55 24.72
N LEU A 143 -5.33 1.37 24.03
CA LEU A 143 -5.13 1.26 22.58
C LEU A 143 -4.29 0.04 22.25
N VAL A 144 -4.86 -0.89 21.49
CA VAL A 144 -4.17 -2.02 20.87
C VAL A 144 -4.22 -1.84 19.36
N VAL A 145 -3.10 -2.08 18.69
CA VAL A 145 -2.95 -1.86 17.24
C VAL A 145 -2.49 -3.16 16.59
N TYR A 146 -3.15 -3.53 15.50
CA TYR A 146 -2.76 -4.63 14.62
C TYR A 146 -2.61 -4.13 13.19
N GLU A 147 -1.68 -4.75 12.45
CA GLU A 147 -1.54 -4.52 11.02
C GLU A 147 -2.39 -5.55 10.25
N PRO A 148 -3.43 -5.11 9.53
CA PRO A 148 -4.17 -6.02 8.67
C PRO A 148 -3.26 -6.48 7.53
N ARG A 149 -3.37 -7.76 7.14
CA ARG A 149 -2.67 -8.30 5.97
C ARG A 149 -3.43 -8.08 4.66
N LEU A 150 -4.75 -7.91 4.77
CA LEU A 150 -5.65 -7.79 3.65
C LEU A 150 -6.88 -6.98 4.08
N VAL A 151 -7.23 -5.94 3.31
CA VAL A 151 -8.45 -5.15 3.50
C VAL A 151 -9.13 -5.06 2.15
N ILE A 152 -10.31 -5.67 2.00
CA ILE A 152 -11.08 -5.59 0.74
C ILE A 152 -12.52 -5.14 1.04
N PRO A 153 -13.02 -4.07 0.38
CA PRO A 153 -14.44 -3.73 0.41
C PRO A 153 -15.23 -4.76 -0.42
N LEU A 154 -15.89 -5.70 0.26
CA LEU A 154 -16.66 -6.78 -0.40
C LEU A 154 -17.84 -6.24 -1.21
N ASP A 155 -18.37 -5.08 -0.85
CA ASP A 155 -19.45 -4.36 -1.54
C ASP A 155 -19.05 -3.86 -2.94
N ASN A 156 -17.75 -3.82 -3.25
CA ASN A 156 -17.21 -3.46 -4.56
C ASN A 156 -16.65 -4.67 -5.33
N ILE A 157 -16.78 -5.90 -4.80
CA ILE A 157 -16.37 -7.13 -5.48
C ILE A 157 -17.56 -7.61 -6.33
N GLY A 158 -17.79 -6.93 -7.45
CA GLY A 158 -18.91 -7.24 -8.32
C GLY A 158 -18.76 -6.66 -9.72
N VAL A 159 -18.36 -7.54 -10.65
CA VAL A 159 -18.69 -7.50 -12.08
C VAL A 159 -18.22 -6.25 -12.85
N GLY A 160 -17.00 -6.32 -13.40
CA GLY A 160 -16.64 -5.51 -14.57
C GLY A 160 -16.29 -4.04 -14.31
N GLY A 161 -15.95 -3.67 -13.08
CA GLY A 161 -15.40 -2.36 -12.74
C GLY A 161 -14.05 -2.14 -13.40
N GLY A 162 -14.10 -1.55 -14.60
CA GLY A 162 -13.04 -0.86 -15.34
C GLY A 162 -11.60 -1.24 -15.05
N PHE A 163 -10.96 -1.85 -16.06
CA PHE A 163 -9.53 -1.62 -16.32
C PHE A 163 -9.33 -0.15 -16.74
N GLU A 164 -9.70 0.82 -15.91
CA GLU A 164 -9.29 2.20 -16.09
C GLU A 164 -8.02 2.40 -15.27
N GLY A 165 -6.89 2.48 -15.96
CA GLY A 165 -5.62 2.82 -15.32
C GLY A 165 -4.40 2.11 -15.87
N VAL A 166 -4.21 2.07 -17.19
CA VAL A 166 -2.88 2.21 -17.78
C VAL A 166 -3.07 3.10 -19.01
N LYS A 167 -2.88 4.42 -18.83
CA LYS A 167 -2.60 5.28 -19.97
C LYS A 167 -1.21 4.90 -20.45
N ASP A 168 -1.09 4.74 -21.76
CA ASP A 168 0.19 4.66 -22.44
C ASP A 168 1.12 5.77 -21.92
N SER A 169 2.26 5.35 -21.39
CA SER A 169 3.45 6.15 -21.18
C SER A 169 4.59 5.45 -21.89
#